data_AF-A0A350ILZ5-F1
#
_entry.id   AF-A0A350ILZ5-F1
#
_cell.length_a   1.000
_cell.length_b   1.000
_cell.length_c   1.000
_cell.angle_alpha   90.00
_cell.angle_beta   90.00
_cell.angle_gamma   90.00
#
_symmetry.space_group_name_H-M   'P 1'
#
loop_
_entity.id
_entity.type
_entity.pdbx_description
1 polymer ?
#
loop_
_entity_poly.entity_id
_entity_poly.type
_entity_poly.pdbx_seq_one_letter_code
_entity_poly.pdbx_strand_id
1 'polypeptide(L)'
;SSIVTQDKFDIPDISNMADKGEPLCVETMIITGNYLGLAITTIANLLDIPNFIIGGGISKSSDILYNEALHVAQMRSLPSISAHIKIIKAQFIEKTGVIGA
;
A
#
# COMPACT_ATOMS: atom_id res chain seq x y z
N SER A 1 -20.69 0.25 -13.87
CA SER A 1 -20.31 -1.01 -14.54
C SER A 1 -19.27 -1.68 -13.67
N SER A 2 -19.49 -2.92 -13.23
CA SER A 2 -18.57 -3.60 -12.32
C SER A 2 -17.31 -4.04 -13.07
N ILE A 3 -16.13 -3.87 -12.47
CA ILE A 3 -14.85 -4.28 -13.09
C ILE A 3 -14.81 -5.79 -13.37
N VAL A 4 -15.54 -6.57 -12.58
CA VAL A 4 -15.60 -8.04 -12.67
C VAL A 4 -16.26 -8.55 -13.94
N THR A 5 -16.95 -7.69 -14.70
CA THR A 5 -17.55 -8.08 -15.99
C THR A 5 -16.57 -7.89 -17.16
N GLN A 6 -15.35 -7.42 -16.90
CA GLN A 6 -14.30 -7.31 -17.91
C GLN A 6 -13.47 -8.59 -17.95
N ASP A 7 -13.17 -9.09 -19.15
CA ASP A 7 -12.37 -10.32 -19.35
C ASP A 7 -10.94 -10.23 -18.81
N LYS A 8 -10.43 -9.00 -18.65
CA LYS A 8 -9.09 -8.73 -18.14
C LYS A 8 -9.05 -7.37 -17.46
N PHE A 9 -8.58 -7.36 -16.22
CA PHE A 9 -8.27 -6.16 -15.44
C PHE A 9 -7.00 -6.41 -14.62
N ASP A 10 -6.32 -5.34 -14.25
CA ASP A 10 -5.09 -5.40 -13.44
C ASP A 10 -5.15 -4.37 -12.29
N ILE A 11 -4.10 -4.32 -11.46
CA ILE A 11 -3.96 -3.43 -10.30
C ILE A 11 -4.30 -1.96 -10.64
N PRO A 12 -3.83 -1.37 -11.77
CA PRO A 12 -4.17 0.01 -12.11
C PRO A 12 -5.67 0.23 -12.33
N ASP A 13 -6.39 -0.76 -12.88
CA ASP A 13 -7.83 -0.64 -13.15
C ASP A 13 -8.62 -0.62 -11.84
N ILE A 14 -8.32 -1.55 -10.93
CA ILE A 14 -8.92 -1.61 -9.58
C ILE A 14 -8.62 -0.31 -8.84
N SER A 15 -7.36 0.16 -8.90
CA SER A 15 -6.94 1.40 -8.26
C SER A 15 -7.72 2.61 -8.75
N ASN A 16 -7.80 2.77 -10.07
CA ASN A 16 -8.49 3.91 -10.68
C ASN A 16 -10.00 3.88 -10.40
N MET A 17 -10.60 2.69 -10.28
CA MET A 17 -12.01 2.55 -9.92
C MET A 17 -12.26 2.78 -8.44
N ALA A 18 -11.33 2.39 -7.56
CA ALA A 18 -11.37 2.73 -6.14
C ALA A 18 -11.29 4.24 -5.93
N ASP A 19 -10.40 4.94 -6.66
CA ASP A 19 -10.28 6.41 -6.64
C ASP A 19 -11.56 7.12 -7.12
N LYS A 20 -12.36 6.45 -7.95
CA LYS A 20 -13.69 6.92 -8.38
C LYS A 20 -14.81 6.56 -7.41
N GLY A 21 -14.50 5.91 -6.29
CA GLY A 21 -15.46 5.52 -5.27
C GLY A 21 -16.27 4.27 -5.62
N GLU A 22 -15.81 3.42 -6.53
CA GLU A 22 -16.49 2.16 -6.81
C GLU A 22 -16.40 1.23 -5.58
N PRO A 23 -17.52 0.79 -4.99
CA PRO A 23 -17.51 0.12 -3.68
C PRO A 23 -16.62 -1.12 -3.59
N LEU A 24 -16.67 -2.01 -4.59
CA LEU A 24 -15.89 -3.25 -4.57
C LEU A 24 -14.38 -2.97 -4.66
N CYS A 25 -13.97 -2.03 -5.51
CA CYS A 25 -12.58 -1.64 -5.66
C CYS A 25 -12.06 -0.90 -4.42
N VAL A 26 -12.88 -0.04 -3.80
CA VAL A 26 -12.56 0.61 -2.52
C VAL A 26 -12.34 -0.44 -1.44
N GLU A 27 -13.27 -1.39 -1.28
CA GLU A 27 -13.16 -2.49 -0.32
C GLU A 27 -11.90 -3.33 -0.58
N THR A 28 -11.61 -3.64 -1.84
CA THR A 28 -10.40 -4.38 -2.23
C THR A 28 -9.12 -3.65 -1.80
N MET A 29 -9.05 -2.33 -1.98
CA MET A 29 -7.91 -1.52 -1.54
C MET A 29 -7.78 -1.46 -0.02
N ILE A 30 -8.91 -1.37 0.71
CA ILE A 30 -8.94 -1.39 2.18
C ILE A 30 -8.45 -2.75 2.70
N ILE A 31 -8.96 -3.86 2.17
CA ILE A 31 -8.54 -5.21 2.59
C ILE A 31 -7.04 -5.41 2.32
N THR A 32 -6.57 -4.98 1.15
CA THR A 32 -5.13 -5.07 0.80
C THR A 32 -4.28 -4.20 1.71
N GLY A 33 -4.71 -2.96 1.98
CA GLY A 33 -4.06 -2.05 2.93
C GLY A 33 -3.99 -2.61 4.34
N ASN A 34 -5.05 -3.28 4.80
CA ASN A 34 -5.08 -3.95 6.11
C ASN A 34 -3.97 -5.00 6.23
N TYR A 35 -3.85 -5.90 5.26
CA TYR A 35 -2.81 -6.92 5.27
C TYR A 35 -1.41 -6.32 5.18
N LEU A 36 -1.22 -5.28 4.36
CA LEU A 36 0.04 -4.56 4.28
C LEU A 36 0.41 -3.92 5.63
N GLY A 37 -0.53 -3.26 6.30
CA GLY A 37 -0.34 -2.65 7.61
C GLY A 37 0.02 -3.67 8.70
N LEU A 38 -0.58 -4.87 8.67
CA LEU A 38 -0.22 -5.98 9.58
C LEU A 38 1.20 -6.48 9.35
N ALA A 39 1.63 -6.60 8.08
CA ALA A 39 2.99 -6.98 7.75
C ALA A 39 4.00 -5.92 8.25
N ILE A 40 3.71 -4.64 8.00
CA ILE A 40 4.52 -3.51 8.47
C ILE A 40 4.61 -3.50 9.99
N THR A 41 3.49 -3.68 10.71
CA THR A 41 3.46 -3.78 12.18
C THR A 41 4.43 -4.82 12.69
N THR A 42 4.40 -6.01 12.09
CA THR A 42 5.23 -7.14 12.49
C THR A 42 6.71 -6.82 12.32
N ILE A 43 7.08 -6.25 11.17
CA ILE A 43 8.47 -5.90 10.85
C ILE A 43 8.95 -4.73 11.73
N ALA A 44 8.13 -3.69 11.89
CA ALA A 44 8.44 -2.52 12.71
C ALA A 44 8.74 -2.94 14.15
N ASN A 45 7.87 -3.76 14.74
CA ASN A 45 8.04 -4.23 16.12
C ASN A 45 9.24 -5.17 16.29
N LEU A 46 9.56 -5.98 15.28
CA LEU A 46 10.65 -6.95 15.35
C LEU A 46 12.03 -6.31 15.14
N LEU A 47 12.12 -5.34 14.24
CA LEU A 47 13.40 -4.79 13.78
C LEU A 47 13.66 -3.35 14.25
N ASP A 48 12.68 -2.71 14.89
CA ASP A 48 12.74 -1.29 15.29
C ASP A 48 12.97 -0.34 14.09
N ILE A 49 12.34 -0.64 12.95
CA ILE A 49 12.45 0.15 11.71
C ILE A 49 11.15 0.91 11.45
N PRO A 50 11.18 2.25 11.33
CA PRO A 50 9.97 3.05 11.12
C PRO A 50 9.68 3.41 9.65
N ASN A 51 10.62 3.21 8.72
CA ASN A 51 10.45 3.65 7.33
C ASN A 51 10.27 2.46 6.38
N PHE A 52 9.17 2.45 5.62
CA PHE A 52 8.81 1.39 4.69
C PHE A 52 8.59 1.96 3.29
N ILE A 53 9.34 1.46 2.31
CA ILE A 53 9.19 1.86 0.90
C ILE A 53 8.46 0.75 0.14
N ILE A 54 7.34 1.08 -0.49
CA ILE A 54 6.49 0.12 -1.22
C ILE A 54 6.78 0.24 -2.72
N GLY A 55 7.44 -0.80 -3.25
CA GLY A 55 7.81 -0.92 -4.67
C GLY A 55 6.90 -1.84 -5.49
N GLY A 56 7.29 -2.10 -6.73
CA GLY A 56 6.58 -3.00 -7.65
C GLY A 56 5.35 -2.38 -8.32
N GLY A 57 4.54 -3.22 -8.99
CA GLY A 57 3.36 -2.76 -9.74
C GLY A 57 2.28 -2.07 -8.90
N ILE A 58 2.30 -2.26 -7.57
CA ILE A 58 1.38 -1.65 -6.61
C ILE A 58 1.85 -0.28 -6.08
N SER A 59 3.08 0.12 -6.40
CA SER A 59 3.68 1.38 -5.92
C SER A 59 2.88 2.63 -6.33
N LYS A 60 2.17 2.57 -7.47
CA LYS A 60 1.33 3.66 -7.99
C LYS A 60 -0.16 3.51 -7.63
N SER A 61 -0.52 2.57 -6.76
CA SER A 61 -1.92 2.35 -6.36
C SER A 61 -2.49 3.50 -5.53
N SER A 62 -3.82 3.50 -5.43
CA SER A 62 -4.68 4.43 -4.72
C SER A 62 -4.18 4.70 -3.31
N ASP A 63 -4.28 5.97 -2.88
CA ASP A 63 -3.97 6.36 -1.51
C ASP A 63 -4.83 5.66 -0.47
N ILE A 64 -6.00 5.11 -0.84
CA ILE A 64 -6.85 4.30 0.04
C ILE A 64 -6.03 3.14 0.65
N LEU A 65 -5.24 2.43 -0.16
CA LEU A 65 -4.40 1.33 0.30
C LEU A 65 -3.33 1.81 1.30
N TYR A 66 -2.69 2.94 1.01
CA TYR A 66 -1.60 3.48 1.82
C TYR A 66 -2.10 4.05 3.14
N ASN A 67 -3.24 4.75 3.10
CA ASN A 67 -3.88 5.30 4.29
C ASN A 67 -4.34 4.19 5.23
N GLU A 68 -4.93 3.12 4.68
CA GLU A 68 -5.35 1.97 5.47
C GLU A 68 -4.15 1.22 6.07
N ALA A 69 -3.10 1.00 5.27
CA ALA A 69 -1.87 0.37 5.76
C ALA A 69 -1.21 1.18 6.88
N LEU A 70 -1.17 2.51 6.73
CA LEU A 70 -0.61 3.41 7.75
C LEU A 70 -1.46 3.40 9.01
N HIS A 71 -2.78 3.46 8.87
CA HIS A 71 -3.71 3.39 9.99
C HIS A 71 -3.52 2.11 10.79
N VAL A 72 -3.54 0.95 10.14
CA VAL A 72 -3.35 -0.36 10.80
C VAL A 72 -1.97 -0.46 11.44
N ALA A 73 -0.91 0.01 10.76
CA ALA A 73 0.44 -0.02 11.29
C ALA A 73 0.58 0.84 12.56
N GLN A 74 0.06 2.06 12.55
CA GLN A 74 0.09 2.96 13.71
C GLN A 74 -0.75 2.41 14.87
N MET A 75 -1.92 1.86 14.59
CA MET A 75 -2.82 1.32 15.62
C MET A 75 -2.29 0.08 16.32
N ARG A 76 -1.44 -0.72 15.65
CA ARG A 76 -1.02 -2.05 16.14
C ARG A 76 0.46 -2.17 16.50
N SER A 77 1.28 -1.17 16.18
CA SER A 77 2.70 -1.15 16.53
C SER A 77 2.94 -0.68 17.97
N LEU A 78 4.11 -0.98 18.51
CA LEU A 78 4.50 -0.54 19.85
C LEU A 78 4.49 1.01 19.95
N PRO A 79 4.10 1.59 21.10
CA PRO A 79 3.98 3.05 21.25
C PRO A 79 5.26 3.83 20.91
N SER A 80 6.44 3.23 21.15
CA SER A 80 7.74 3.85 20.85
C SER A 80 7.97 4.07 19.35
N ILE A 81 7.43 3.19 18.49
CA ILE A 81 7.64 3.25 17.04
C ILE A 81 6.42 3.72 16.26
N SER A 82 5.21 3.50 16.77
CA SER A 82 3.93 3.79 16.09
C SER A 82 3.89 5.20 15.47
N ALA A 83 4.20 6.24 16.24
CA ALA A 83 4.17 7.63 15.77
C ALA A 83 5.22 7.95 14.69
N HIS A 84 6.24 7.11 14.55
CA HIS A 84 7.34 7.29 13.61
C HIS A 84 7.14 6.53 12.29
N ILE A 85 6.13 5.65 12.20
CA ILE A 85 5.91 4.83 11.00
C ILE A 85 5.61 5.72 9.79
N LYS A 86 6.37 5.50 8.71
CA LYS A 86 6.19 6.13 7.41
C LYS A 86 6.11 5.06 6.33
N ILE A 87 5.08 5.16 5.49
CA ILE A 87 4.92 4.33 4.30
C ILE A 87 5.08 5.22 3.08
N ILE A 88 6.08 4.91 2.25
CA ILE A 88 6.53 5.75 1.14
C ILE A 88 6.33 4.98 -0.16
N LYS A 89 5.64 5.60 -1.12
CA LYS A 89 5.55 5.04 -2.48
C LYS A 89 6.94 5.08 -3.12
N ALA A 90 7.43 3.96 -3.62
CA ALA A 90 8.66 3.97 -4.41
C ALA A 90 8.45 4.85 -5.65
N GLN A 91 9.35 5.82 -5.87
CA GLN A 91 9.35 6.56 -7.12
C GLN A 91 9.92 5.66 -8.21
N PHE A 92 9.07 5.25 -9.15
CA PHE A 92 9.50 4.52 -10.32
C PHE A 92 10.19 5.49 -11.27
N ILE A 93 11.52 5.52 -11.28
CA ILE A 93 12.28 6.17 -12.35
C ILE A 93 12.20 5.22 -13.55
N GLU A 94 11.37 5.52 -14.54
CA GLU A 94 11.21 4.71 -15.77
C GLU A 94 12.52 4.52 -16.58
N LYS A 95 13.60 5.17 -16.17
CA LYS A 95 14.95 5.01 -16.70
C LYS A 95 15.93 4.87 -15.55
N THR A 96 16.38 3.64 -15.28
CA THR A 96 17.80 3.24 -15.23
C THR A 96 17.93 1.91 -14.52
N GLY A 97 18.48 0.92 -15.22
CA GLY A 97 19.14 -0.20 -14.54
C GLY A 97 20.26 0.35 -13.66
N VAL A 98 20.37 -0.21 -12.45
CA VAL A 98 21.44 0.02 -11.48
C VAL A 98 21.46 1.41 -10.84
N ILE A 99 20.87 1.52 -9.65
CA ILE A 99 21.37 2.43 -8.61
C ILE A 99 21.62 1.54 -7.39
N GLY A 100 22.80 0.91 -7.37
CA GLY A 100 23.18 -0.10 -6.39
C GLY A 100 24.41 -0.89 -6.84
N ALA A 101 25.43 -0.19 -7.33
CA ALA A 101 26.80 -0.66 -7.42
C ALA A 101 27.68 0.40 -6.75
#